data_AF-A0A2V7W9J9-F1
#
_entry.id   AF-A0A2V7W9J9-F1
#
_cell.length_a   1.000
_cell.length_b   1.000
_cell.length_c   1.000
_cell.angle_alpha   90.00
_cell.angle_beta   90.00
_cell.angle_gamma   90.00
#
_symmetry.space_group_name_H-M   'P 1'
#
loop_
_entity.id
_entity.type
_entity.pdbx_description
1 polymer ?
#
loop_
_entity_poly.entity_id
_entity_poly.type
_entity_poly.pdbx_seq_one_letter_code
_entity_poly.pdbx_strand_id
1 'polypeptide(L)'
;MTDAELRTRIGLFWVITHFAIIATIIVCFFLGGYEFPDMTTLLAIVVPMFAGITTVVIRYFAQHRHDAPRGKRVNAAYVTLTWLLPVLFSMTIALTIILRALNRAFEDFDQAKLFLTALEALYVTYTGYLLAPLFGVEPDALRSAQETKKSPL
;
A
#
# COMPACT_ATOMS: atom_id res chain seq x y z
N MET A 1 -6.51 21.49 0.73
CA MET A 1 -6.56 20.14 1.30
C MET A 1 -5.96 20.18 2.70
N THR A 2 -6.69 19.68 3.69
CA THR A 2 -6.16 19.50 5.06
C THR A 2 -5.48 18.15 5.21
N ASP A 3 -4.64 17.97 6.23
CA ASP A 3 -4.06 16.65 6.54
C ASP A 3 -5.13 15.60 6.89
N ALA A 4 -6.22 16.01 7.55
CA ALA A 4 -7.36 15.14 7.83
C ALA A 4 -8.09 14.68 6.55
N GLU A 5 -8.31 15.60 5.61
CA GLU A 5 -8.87 15.26 4.28
C GLU A 5 -7.95 14.31 3.52
N LEU A 6 -6.64 14.58 3.53
CA LEU A 6 -5.64 13.75 2.85
C LEU A 6 -5.59 12.34 3.42
N ARG A 7 -5.48 12.21 4.74
CA ARG A 7 -5.53 10.94 5.45
C ARG A 7 -6.80 10.15 5.12
N THR A 8 -7.95 10.83 5.10
CA THR A 8 -9.23 10.21 4.77
C THR A 8 -9.24 9.64 3.36
N ARG A 9 -8.90 10.46 2.35
CA ARG A 9 -8.96 10.04 0.95
C ARG A 9 -7.93 8.95 0.63
N ILE A 10 -6.71 9.09 1.14
CA ILE A 10 -5.64 8.11 0.93
C ILE A 10 -5.96 6.79 1.63
N GLY A 11 -6.46 6.85 2.88
CA GLY A 11 -6.87 5.66 3.61
C GLY A 11 -7.97 4.89 2.87
N LEU A 12 -9.02 5.59 2.42
CA LEU A 12 -10.09 4.97 1.63
C LEU A 12 -9.57 4.41 0.30
N PHE A 13 -8.77 5.18 -0.43
CA PHE A 13 -8.14 4.71 -1.67
C PHE A 13 -7.37 3.40 -1.44
N TRP A 14 -6.63 3.31 -0.33
CA TRP A 14 -5.84 2.13 -0.01
C TRP A 14 -6.68 0.89 0.26
N VAL A 15 -7.71 1.04 1.08
CA VAL A 15 -8.63 -0.06 1.42
C VAL A 15 -9.32 -0.56 0.14
N ILE A 16 -9.86 0.36 -0.66
CA ILE A 16 -10.51 0.03 -1.93
C ILE A 16 -9.54 -0.69 -2.87
N THR A 17 -8.32 -0.17 -3.00
CA THR A 17 -7.28 -0.74 -3.87
C THR A 17 -6.87 -2.14 -3.45
N HIS A 18 -6.68 -2.39 -2.15
CA HIS A 18 -6.33 -3.72 -1.64
C HIS A 18 -7.37 -4.76 -2.08
N PHE A 19 -8.66 -4.48 -1.84
CA PHE A 19 -9.73 -5.39 -2.25
C PHE A 19 -9.90 -5.47 -3.77
N ALA A 20 -9.71 -4.36 -4.49
CA ALA A 20 -9.78 -4.33 -5.94
C ALA A 20 -8.68 -5.19 -6.59
N ILE A 21 -7.45 -5.17 -6.04
CA ILE A 21 -6.35 -6.00 -6.54
C ILE A 21 -6.62 -7.49 -6.26
N ILE A 22 -7.11 -7.84 -5.06
CA ILE A 22 -7.52 -9.22 -4.76
C ILE A 22 -8.61 -9.68 -5.74
N ALA A 23 -9.64 -8.84 -5.95
CA ALA A 23 -10.70 -9.13 -6.92
C ALA A 23 -10.15 -9.28 -8.34
N THR A 24 -9.18 -8.45 -8.74
CA THR A 24 -8.52 -8.55 -10.05
C THR A 24 -7.81 -9.88 -10.21
N ILE A 25 -7.10 -10.36 -9.17
CA ILE A 25 -6.45 -11.68 -9.19
C ILE A 25 -7.49 -12.78 -9.42
N ILE A 26 -8.58 -12.75 -8.64
CA ILE A 26 -9.65 -13.75 -8.73
C ILE A 26 -10.32 -13.72 -10.11
N VAL A 27 -10.63 -12.53 -10.63
CA VAL A 27 -11.26 -12.37 -11.96
C VAL A 27 -10.33 -12.88 -13.06
N CYS A 28 -9.04 -12.53 -13.04
CA CYS A 28 -8.07 -13.02 -14.02
C CYS A 28 -7.95 -14.55 -14.00
N PHE A 29 -8.00 -15.18 -12.81
CA PHE A 29 -8.05 -16.64 -12.70
C PHE A 29 -9.29 -17.23 -13.39
N PHE A 30 -10.49 -16.70 -13.10
CA PHE A 30 -11.72 -17.19 -13.74
C PHE A 30 -11.79 -16.95 -15.25
N LEU A 31 -11.05 -15.96 -15.75
CA LEU A 31 -10.88 -15.71 -17.19
C LEU A 31 -9.81 -16.60 -17.84
N GLY A 32 -9.20 -17.53 -17.10
CA GLY A 32 -8.17 -18.45 -17.59
C GLY A 32 -6.78 -17.82 -17.73
N GLY A 33 -6.50 -16.72 -17.02
CA GLY A 33 -5.23 -16.01 -17.10
C GLY A 33 -4.04 -16.75 -16.47
N TYR A 34 -4.30 -17.66 -15.53
CA TYR A 34 -3.29 -18.51 -14.91
C TYR A 34 -3.94 -19.69 -14.17
N GLU A 35 -3.12 -20.67 -13.81
CA GLU A 35 -3.55 -21.85 -13.07
C GLU A 35 -3.78 -21.56 -11.58
N PHE A 36 -4.44 -22.50 -10.89
CA PHE A 36 -4.73 -22.37 -9.46
C PHE A 36 -3.47 -22.19 -8.58
N PRO A 37 -2.36 -22.93 -8.79
CA PRO A 37 -1.12 -22.74 -8.02
C PRO A 37 -0.56 -21.32 -8.16
N ASP A 38 -0.55 -20.77 -9.37
CA ASP A 38 -0.13 -19.41 -9.67
C ASP A 38 -1.02 -18.38 -8.97
N MET A 39 -2.34 -18.54 -9.03
CA MET A 39 -3.29 -17.68 -8.33
C MET A 39 -3.02 -17.66 -6.81
N THR A 40 -2.91 -18.83 -6.18
CA THR A 40 -2.66 -18.91 -4.73
C THR A 40 -1.33 -18.28 -4.35
N THR A 41 -0.30 -18.41 -5.19
CA THR A 41 1.00 -17.78 -4.98
C THR A 41 0.92 -16.25 -5.10
N LEU A 42 0.20 -15.71 -6.08
CA LEU A 42 -0.04 -14.26 -6.18
C LEU A 42 -0.75 -13.73 -4.94
N LEU A 43 -1.79 -14.41 -4.47
CA LEU A 43 -2.50 -14.02 -3.25
C LEU A 43 -1.58 -14.07 -2.03
N ALA A 44 -0.74 -15.10 -1.91
CA ALA A 44 0.21 -15.25 -0.82
C ALA A 44 1.25 -14.11 -0.75
N ILE A 45 1.53 -13.42 -1.86
CA ILE A 45 2.46 -12.28 -1.92
C ILE A 45 1.70 -10.96 -1.75
N VAL A 46 0.62 -10.77 -2.52
CA VAL A 46 -0.07 -9.47 -2.62
C VAL A 46 -0.90 -9.18 -1.37
N VAL A 47 -1.56 -10.16 -0.78
CA VAL A 47 -2.38 -9.95 0.44
C VAL A 47 -1.53 -9.42 1.60
N PRO A 48 -0.42 -10.07 2.02
CA PRO A 48 0.39 -9.55 3.12
C PRO A 48 1.03 -8.20 2.81
N MET A 49 1.43 -7.95 1.55
CA MET A 49 1.96 -6.66 1.10
C MET A 49 1.00 -5.51 1.44
N PHE A 50 -0.30 -5.65 1.16
CA PHE A 50 -1.28 -4.62 1.49
C PHE A 50 -1.79 -4.67 2.94
N ALA A 51 -1.78 -5.84 3.58
CA ALA A 51 -2.39 -6.07 4.88
C ALA A 51 -1.82 -5.15 5.99
N GLY A 52 -0.50 -4.91 5.99
CA GLY A 52 0.15 -4.08 7.02
C GLY A 52 -0.45 -2.67 7.09
N ILE A 53 -0.42 -1.93 5.98
CA ILE A 53 -0.98 -0.58 5.93
C ILE A 53 -2.51 -0.60 6.01
N THR A 54 -3.19 -1.56 5.36
CA THR A 54 -4.65 -1.66 5.45
C THR A 54 -5.12 -1.80 6.90
N THR A 55 -4.41 -2.61 7.70
CA THR A 55 -4.71 -2.77 9.13
C THR A 55 -4.52 -1.47 9.90
N VAL A 56 -3.43 -0.74 9.64
CA VAL A 56 -3.18 0.59 10.25
C VAL A 56 -4.31 1.57 9.91
N VAL A 57 -4.71 1.62 8.65
CA VAL A 57 -5.79 2.50 8.15
C VAL A 57 -7.13 2.17 8.82
N ILE A 58 -7.53 0.89 8.80
CA ILE A 58 -8.79 0.44 9.40
C ILE A 58 -8.81 0.72 10.90
N ARG A 59 -7.72 0.38 11.61
CA ARG A 59 -7.58 0.64 13.05
C ARG A 59 -7.71 2.13 13.36
N TYR A 60 -7.05 2.99 12.58
CA TYR A 60 -7.13 4.42 12.74
C TYR A 60 -8.59 4.92 12.63
N PHE A 61 -9.32 4.57 11.58
CA PHE A 61 -10.71 5.00 11.42
C PHE A 61 -11.64 4.41 12.48
N ALA A 62 -11.44 3.16 12.90
CA ALA A 62 -12.23 2.53 13.95
C ALA A 62 -12.06 3.26 15.30
N GLN A 63 -10.84 3.70 15.61
CA GLN A 63 -10.52 4.44 16.84
C GLN A 63 -11.06 5.87 16.83
N HIS A 64 -11.04 6.55 15.68
CA HIS A 64 -11.42 7.97 15.55
C HIS A 64 -12.82 8.17 14.93
N ARG A 65 -13.67 7.14 14.97
CA ARG A 65 -14.97 7.11 14.26
C ARG A 65 -15.97 8.20 14.67
N HIS A 66 -15.80 8.82 15.84
CA HIS A 66 -16.68 9.87 16.36
C HIS A 66 -16.01 11.25 16.36
N ASP A 67 -14.75 11.34 15.92
CA ASP A 67 -14.00 12.58 15.97
C ASP A 67 -14.38 13.49 14.82
N ALA A 68 -14.57 14.78 15.11
CA ALA A 68 -14.73 15.78 14.05
C ALA A 68 -13.42 15.88 13.25
N PRO A 69 -13.46 15.93 11.91
CA PRO A 69 -12.26 16.12 11.09
C PRO A 69 -11.57 17.43 11.47
N ARG A 70 -10.37 17.34 12.05
CA ARG A 70 -9.55 18.49 12.41
C ARG A 70 -8.21 18.37 11.71
N GLY A 71 -7.77 19.45 11.07
CA GLY A 71 -6.53 19.41 10.33
C GLY A 71 -6.00 20.77 9.89
N LYS A 72 -4.69 20.83 9.66
CA LYS A 72 -4.02 22.00 9.08
C LYS A 72 -3.94 21.83 7.56
N ARG A 73 -3.89 22.95 6.84
CA ARG A 73 -3.60 22.91 5.40
C ARG A 73 -2.23 22.30 5.17
N VAL A 74 -2.16 21.36 4.25
CA VAL A 74 -0.91 20.75 3.79
C VAL A 74 -0.49 21.37 2.46
N ASN A 75 0.83 21.48 2.25
CA ASN A 75 1.38 21.96 0.98
C ASN A 75 1.03 20.99 -0.16
N ALA A 76 0.79 21.53 -1.35
CA ALA A 76 0.55 20.77 -2.58
C ALA A 76 1.66 19.74 -2.87
N ALA A 77 2.94 20.07 -2.64
CA ALA A 77 4.04 19.13 -2.84
C ALA A 77 3.88 17.86 -1.97
N TYR A 78 3.48 18.04 -0.71
CA TYR A 78 3.23 16.92 0.20
C TYR A 78 2.02 16.09 -0.27
N VAL A 79 0.91 16.76 -0.62
CA VAL A 79 -0.28 16.09 -1.17
C VAL A 79 0.08 15.23 -2.38
N THR A 80 0.84 15.78 -3.32
CA THR A 80 1.26 15.07 -4.54
C THR A 80 2.11 13.86 -4.21
N LEU A 81 3.14 13.98 -3.36
CA LEU A 81 3.98 12.86 -2.96
C LEU A 81 3.19 11.76 -2.26
N THR A 82 2.27 12.13 -1.36
CA THR A 82 1.41 11.19 -0.66
C THR A 82 0.49 10.43 -1.61
N TRP A 83 0.03 11.03 -2.71
CA TRP A 83 -0.80 10.35 -3.71
C TRP A 83 0.01 9.53 -4.71
N LEU A 84 1.14 10.07 -5.16
CA LEU A 84 1.95 9.50 -6.24
C LEU A 84 2.37 8.07 -5.92
N LEU A 85 2.86 7.84 -4.71
CA LEU A 85 3.35 6.53 -4.28
C LEU A 85 2.24 5.46 -4.26
N PRO A 86 1.12 5.65 -3.53
CA PRO A 86 -0.02 4.75 -3.58
C PRO A 86 -0.50 4.43 -4.98
N VAL A 87 -0.65 5.45 -5.83
CA VAL A 87 -1.16 5.29 -7.19
C VAL A 87 -0.16 4.51 -8.04
N LEU A 88 1.11 4.87 -8.02
CA LEU A 88 2.14 4.16 -8.78
C LEU A 88 2.26 2.70 -8.34
N PHE A 89 2.30 2.42 -7.03
CA PHE A 89 2.43 1.06 -6.53
C PHE A 89 1.23 0.20 -6.91
N SER A 90 0.02 0.71 -6.67
CA SER A 90 -1.21 0.00 -7.00
C SER A 90 -1.36 -0.24 -8.50
N MET A 91 -1.08 0.75 -9.33
CA MET A 91 -1.07 0.60 -10.78
C MET A 91 -0.03 -0.41 -11.24
N THR A 92 1.19 -0.37 -10.71
CA THR A 92 2.25 -1.30 -11.09
C THR A 92 1.88 -2.74 -10.73
N ILE A 93 1.37 -2.98 -9.51
CA ILE A 93 0.94 -4.31 -9.08
C ILE A 93 -0.23 -4.80 -9.94
N ALA A 94 -1.25 -3.98 -10.15
CA ALA A 94 -2.39 -4.34 -10.99
C ALA A 94 -1.96 -4.65 -12.43
N LEU A 95 -1.08 -3.82 -13.00
CA LEU A 95 -0.56 -4.01 -14.35
C LEU A 95 0.26 -5.30 -14.45
N THR A 96 1.12 -5.60 -13.46
CA THR A 96 1.87 -6.87 -13.41
C THR A 96 0.94 -8.08 -13.41
N ILE A 97 -0.11 -8.06 -12.58
CA ILE A 97 -1.10 -9.15 -12.50
C ILE A 97 -1.81 -9.32 -13.85
N ILE A 98 -2.26 -8.22 -14.46
CA ILE A 98 -2.97 -8.25 -15.75
C ILE A 98 -2.05 -8.69 -16.88
N LEU A 99 -0.85 -8.13 -17.00
CA LEU A 99 0.10 -8.47 -18.06
C LEU A 99 0.58 -9.92 -17.94
N ARG A 100 0.73 -10.43 -16.72
CA ARG A 100 0.99 -11.85 -16.49
C ARG A 100 -0.19 -12.71 -16.91
N ALA A 101 -1.42 -12.33 -16.55
CA ALA A 101 -2.64 -13.04 -16.97
C ALA A 101 -2.81 -13.11 -18.50
N LEU A 102 -2.32 -12.09 -19.20
CA LEU A 102 -2.36 -12.02 -20.66
C LEU A 102 -1.12 -12.63 -21.35
N ASN A 103 -0.16 -13.17 -20.60
CA ASN A 103 1.13 -13.67 -21.11
C ASN A 103 1.87 -12.66 -22.01
N ARG A 104 1.88 -11.37 -21.62
CA ARG A 104 2.40 -10.26 -22.46
C ARG A 104 3.73 -9.68 -22.00
N ALA A 105 4.12 -9.84 -20.74
CA ALA A 105 5.28 -9.15 -20.16
C ALA A 105 6.31 -10.05 -19.48
N PHE A 106 5.90 -11.26 -19.06
CA PHE A 106 6.77 -12.21 -18.38
C PHE A 106 6.78 -13.50 -19.17
N GLU A 107 7.96 -14.09 -19.34
CA GLU A 107 8.12 -15.37 -20.06
C GLU A 107 7.53 -16.53 -19.25
N ASP A 108 7.65 -16.45 -17.93
CA ASP A 108 7.10 -17.41 -16.98
C ASP A 108 6.51 -16.73 -15.74
N PHE A 109 5.87 -17.53 -14.88
CA PHE A 109 5.29 -17.06 -13.63
C PHE A 109 6.35 -16.65 -12.59
N ASP A 110 7.52 -17.27 -12.61
CA ASP A 110 8.57 -17.00 -11.64
C ASP A 110 9.15 -15.60 -11.79
N GLN A 111 9.26 -15.08 -13.02
CA GLN A 111 9.65 -13.70 -13.28
C GLN A 111 8.63 -12.70 -12.71
N ALA A 112 7.32 -12.94 -12.90
CA ALA A 112 6.27 -12.08 -12.35
C ALA A 112 6.28 -12.09 -10.81
N LYS A 113 6.44 -13.29 -10.24
CA LYS A 113 6.59 -13.50 -8.79
C LYS A 113 7.78 -12.72 -8.24
N LEU A 114 8.96 -12.88 -8.85
CA LEU A 114 10.19 -12.18 -8.44
C LEU A 114 10.02 -10.67 -8.50
N PHE A 115 9.39 -10.16 -9.55
CA PHE A 115 9.12 -8.74 -9.72
C PHE A 115 8.19 -8.20 -8.62
N LEU A 116 7.11 -8.91 -8.30
CA LEU A 116 6.20 -8.52 -7.20
C LEU A 116 6.90 -8.54 -5.83
N THR A 117 7.73 -9.55 -5.57
CA THR A 117 8.53 -9.61 -4.32
C THR A 117 9.53 -8.46 -4.24
N ALA A 118 10.17 -8.07 -5.34
CA ALA A 118 11.05 -6.90 -5.34
C ALA A 118 10.28 -5.59 -5.09
N LEU A 119 9.09 -5.45 -5.69
CA LEU A 119 8.21 -4.32 -5.44
C LEU A 119 7.73 -4.25 -3.99
N GLU A 120 7.51 -5.39 -3.33
CA GLU A 120 7.12 -5.46 -1.93
C GLU A 120 8.11 -4.71 -1.03
N ALA A 121 9.42 -4.92 -1.22
CA ALA A 121 10.45 -4.28 -0.41
C ALA A 121 10.43 -2.75 -0.56
N LEU A 122 10.27 -2.26 -1.79
CA LEU A 122 10.13 -0.82 -2.06
C LEU A 122 8.85 -0.28 -1.43
N TYR A 123 7.75 -1.01 -1.60
CA TYR A 123 6.45 -0.65 -1.05
C TYR A 123 6.52 -0.49 0.47
N VAL A 124 7.03 -1.50 1.19
CA VAL A 124 7.10 -1.48 2.65
C VAL A 124 7.91 -0.29 3.14
N THR A 125 9.04 -0.02 2.47
CA THR A 125 9.91 1.12 2.80
C THR A 125 9.17 2.44 2.66
N TYR A 126 8.64 2.76 1.47
CA TYR A 126 8.05 4.07 1.22
C TYR A 126 6.71 4.27 1.93
N THR A 127 5.90 3.22 2.06
CA THR A 127 4.63 3.28 2.79
C THR A 127 4.86 3.51 4.29
N GLY A 128 5.90 2.89 4.87
CA GLY A 128 6.33 3.14 6.23
C GLY A 128 6.76 4.59 6.48
N TYR A 129 7.50 5.20 5.55
CA TYR A 129 7.98 6.59 5.72
C TYR A 129 6.93 7.67 5.44
N LEU A 130 6.03 7.45 4.48
CA LEU A 130 5.16 8.53 3.99
C LEU A 130 3.68 8.34 4.33
N LEU A 131 3.19 7.11 4.42
CA LEU A 131 1.78 6.83 4.70
C LEU A 131 1.54 6.55 6.18
N ALA A 132 2.37 5.72 6.81
CA ALA A 132 2.19 5.35 8.21
C ALA A 132 2.11 6.58 9.16
N PRO A 133 2.90 7.66 8.98
CA PRO A 133 2.80 8.85 9.82
C PRO A 133 1.45 9.57 9.72
N LEU A 134 0.77 9.49 8.57
CA LEU A 134 -0.58 10.04 8.44
C LEU A 134 -1.59 9.35 9.37
N PHE A 135 -1.32 8.12 9.78
CA PHE A 135 -2.18 7.35 10.67
C PHE A 135 -1.62 7.25 12.09
N GLY A 136 -0.67 8.12 12.46
CA GLY A 136 -0.11 8.19 13.80
C GLY A 136 0.92 7.11 14.12
N VAL A 137 1.48 6.46 13.09
CA VAL A 137 2.60 5.51 13.24
C VAL A 137 3.90 6.24 12.94
N GLU A 138 4.74 6.40 13.96
CA GLU A 138 6.09 6.97 13.75
C GLU A 138 7.00 5.90 13.11
N PRO A 139 7.74 6.24 12.03
CA PRO A 139 8.75 5.37 11.45
C PRO A 139 9.85 5.07 12.48
N ASP A 140 10.32 3.83 12.56
CA ASP A 140 11.35 3.42 13.53
C ASP A 140 12.62 4.29 13.45
N ALA A 141 13.01 4.74 12.26
CA ALA A 141 14.13 5.66 12.07
C ALA A 141 13.96 7.02 12.77
N LEU A 142 12.72 7.53 12.87
CA LEU A 142 12.41 8.75 13.63
C LEU A 142 12.34 8.46 15.14
N ARG A 143 11.88 7.28 15.53
CA ARG A 143 11.83 6.85 16.94
C ARG A 143 13.23 6.77 17.55
N SER A 144 14.17 6.11 16.87
CA SER A 144 15.57 5.98 17.31
C SER A 144 16.29 7.34 17.41
N ALA A 145 16.02 8.26 16.48
CA ALA A 145 16.58 9.61 16.51
C ALA A 145 16.04 10.44 17.69
N GLN A 146 14.78 10.25 18.08
CA GLN A 146 14.20 10.90 19.26
C GLN A 146 14.73 10.31 20.57
N GLU A 147 14.93 9.00 20.65
CA GLU A 147 15.53 8.32 21.81
C GLU A 147 16.98 8.78 22.05
N THR A 148 17.76 8.97 20.98
CA THR A 148 19.13 9.49 21.08
C THR A 148 19.14 10.95 21.57
N LYS A 149 18.12 11.75 21.18
CA LYS A 149 17.98 13.15 21.61
C LYS A 149 17.46 13.30 23.04
N LYS A 150 16.71 12.32 23.56
CA LYS A 150 16.19 12.29 24.94
C LYS A 150 17.18 11.74 25.97
N SER A 151 18.37 11.31 25.54
CA SER A 151 19.47 10.92 26.41
C SER A 151 20.58 11.99 26.44
N PRO A 152 20.33 13.24 26.90
CA PRO A 152 21.43 14.03 27.43
C PRO A 152 21.82 13.41 28.78
N LEU A 153 23.12 13.20 28.96
CA LEU A 153 23.77 12.84 30.23
C LEU A 153 23.30 13.73 31.39
#